data_AF-A0A3D1TE84-F1
#
_entry.id   AF-A0A3D1TE84-F1
#
_cell.length_a   1.000
_cell.length_b   1.000
_cell.length_c   1.000
_cell.angle_alpha   90.00
_cell.angle_beta   90.00
_cell.angle_gamma   90.00
#
_symmetry.space_group_name_H-M   'P 1'
#
loop_
_entity.id
_entity.type
_entity.pdbx_description
1 polymer ?
#
loop_
_entity_poly.entity_id
_entity_poly.type
_entity_poly.pdbx_seq_one_letter_code
_entity_poly.pdbx_strand_id
1 'polypeptide(L)'
;MKWTDGQIEQSFELAKERYATVGVDVEAALKRLAGIPISLHCWQGDDVGGFESAGSTLDGGLAVTGNFPGKARSVSELRQDVDKALSLIPGKHRLNLHAIYLENDGKQVD
;
A
#
# COMPACT_ATOMS: atom_id res chain seq x y z
N MET A 1 3.76 -18.71 16.72
CA MET A 1 4.14 -20.01 16.13
C MET A 1 4.41 -19.78 14.65
N LYS A 2 5.63 -20.03 14.17
CA LYS A 2 5.94 -19.94 12.73
C LYS A 2 5.62 -21.29 12.10
N TRP A 3 4.84 -21.28 11.03
CA TRP A 3 4.53 -22.46 10.25
C TRP A 3 5.75 -22.83 9.40
N THR A 4 5.98 -24.12 9.16
CA THR A 4 6.93 -24.56 8.13
C THR A 4 6.27 -24.50 6.77
N ASP A 5 7.07 -24.42 5.70
CA ASP A 5 6.56 -24.45 4.32
C ASP A 5 5.66 -25.67 4.12
N GLY A 6 6.12 -26.88 4.48
CA GLY A 6 5.33 -28.09 4.35
C GLY A 6 3.97 -28.07 5.09
N GLN A 7 3.86 -27.35 6.21
CA GLN A 7 2.57 -27.15 6.88
C GLN A 7 1.64 -26.20 6.11
N ILE A 8 2.22 -25.17 5.46
CA ILE A 8 1.51 -24.24 4.58
C ILE A 8 1.00 -24.98 3.34
N GLU A 9 1.85 -25.75 2.65
CA GLU A 9 1.44 -26.50 1.45
C GLU A 9 0.33 -27.51 1.76
N GLN A 10 0.47 -28.31 2.83
CA GLN A 10 -0.57 -29.27 3.22
C GLN A 10 -1.91 -28.58 3.52
N SER A 11 -1.87 -27.44 4.21
CA SER A 11 -3.08 -26.68 4.53
C SER A 11 -3.71 -26.05 3.29
N PHE A 12 -2.90 -25.61 2.33
CA PHE A 12 -3.35 -25.05 1.07
C PHE A 12 -4.03 -26.11 0.19
N GLU A 13 -3.46 -27.31 0.07
CA GLU A 13 -4.09 -28.41 -0.69
C GLU A 13 -5.42 -28.84 -0.09
N LEU A 14 -5.52 -28.96 1.25
CA LEU A 14 -6.81 -29.23 1.90
C LEU A 14 -7.84 -28.12 1.63
N ALA A 15 -7.41 -26.85 1.60
CA ALA A 15 -8.29 -25.75 1.27
C ALA A 15 -8.78 -25.83 -0.19
N LYS A 16 -7.91 -26.17 -1.14
CA LYS A 16 -8.26 -26.38 -2.55
C LYS A 16 -9.36 -27.43 -2.70
N GLU A 17 -9.21 -28.58 -2.05
CA GLU A 17 -10.22 -29.64 -2.06
C GLU A 17 -11.56 -29.15 -1.52
N ARG A 18 -11.56 -28.43 -0.39
CA ARG A 18 -12.79 -27.88 0.19
C ARG A 18 -13.50 -26.89 -0.73
N TYR A 19 -12.76 -25.97 -1.35
CA TYR A 19 -13.34 -25.01 -2.31
C TYR A 19 -13.86 -25.69 -3.57
N ALA A 20 -13.19 -26.76 -4.03
CA ALA A 20 -13.67 -27.55 -5.16
C ALA A 20 -15.04 -28.20 -4.90
N THR A 21 -15.36 -28.60 -3.65
CA THR A 21 -16.68 -29.16 -3.30
C THR A 21 -17.85 -28.20 -3.55
N VAL A 22 -17.59 -26.90 -3.61
CA VAL A 22 -18.58 -25.85 -3.92
C VAL A 22 -18.36 -25.23 -5.31
N GLY A 23 -17.56 -25.88 -6.16
CA GLY A 23 -17.33 -25.46 -7.55
C GLY A 23 -16.37 -24.28 -7.72
N VAL A 24 -15.52 -23.99 -6.72
CA VAL A 24 -14.53 -22.90 -6.80
C VAL A 24 -13.16 -23.45 -7.17
N ASP A 25 -12.61 -22.96 -8.28
CA ASP A 25 -11.21 -23.18 -8.68
C ASP A 25 -10.31 -22.10 -8.02
N VAL A 26 -9.59 -22.52 -6.97
CA VAL A 26 -8.70 -21.64 -6.20
C VAL A 26 -7.51 -21.16 -7.02
N GLU A 27 -6.95 -22.01 -7.90
CA GLU A 27 -5.80 -21.64 -8.72
C GLU A 27 -6.19 -20.58 -9.75
N ALA A 28 -7.35 -20.74 -10.39
CA ALA A 28 -7.91 -19.73 -11.27
C ALA A 28 -8.21 -18.41 -10.53
N ALA A 29 -8.73 -18.50 -9.29
CA ALA A 29 -8.99 -17.33 -8.45
C ALA A 29 -7.70 -16.58 -8.09
N LEU A 30 -6.64 -17.28 -7.66
CA LEU A 30 -5.34 -16.68 -7.33
C LEU A 30 -4.68 -16.06 -8.57
N LYS A 31 -4.75 -16.75 -9.72
CA LYS A 31 -4.26 -16.20 -11.00
C LYS A 31 -4.97 -14.91 -11.38
N ARG A 32 -6.30 -14.84 -11.18
CA ARG A 32 -7.07 -13.62 -11.40
C ARG A 32 -6.69 -12.53 -10.42
N LEU A 33 -6.58 -12.86 -9.12
CA LEU A 33 -6.22 -11.93 -8.06
C LEU A 33 -4.86 -11.26 -8.31
N ALA A 34 -3.85 -12.04 -8.74
CA ALA A 34 -2.51 -11.54 -9.04
C ALA A 34 -2.49 -10.46 -10.15
N GLY A 35 -3.52 -10.42 -11.01
CA GLY A 35 -3.68 -9.43 -12.07
C GLY A 35 -4.47 -8.17 -11.68
N ILE A 36 -5.01 -8.08 -10.46
CA ILE A 36 -5.83 -6.94 -10.03
C ILE A 36 -4.95 -5.93 -9.26
N PRO A 37 -4.63 -4.76 -9.84
CA PRO A 37 -3.84 -3.75 -9.14
C PRO A 37 -4.69 -2.99 -8.13
N ILE A 38 -4.14 -2.74 -6.94
CA ILE A 38 -4.70 -1.82 -5.96
C ILE A 38 -3.97 -0.47 -6.10
N SER A 39 -4.71 0.64 -6.00
CA SER A 39 -4.12 1.99 -6.02
C SER A 39 -3.91 2.48 -4.59
N LEU A 40 -2.67 2.40 -4.11
CA LEU A 40 -2.31 2.86 -2.77
C LEU A 40 -2.25 4.38 -2.75
N HIS A 41 -2.77 4.99 -1.69
CA HIS A 41 -2.77 6.44 -1.56
C HIS A 41 -1.47 6.95 -0.94
N CYS A 42 -0.80 7.91 -1.60
CA CYS A 42 0.50 8.43 -1.15
C CYS A 42 0.42 9.12 0.22
N TRP A 43 -0.71 9.74 0.53
CA TRP A 43 -0.88 10.58 1.71
C TRP A 43 -0.91 9.87 3.05
N GLN A 44 -0.91 8.53 3.05
CA GLN A 44 -0.74 7.77 4.28
C GLN A 44 0.69 7.86 4.82
N GLY A 45 1.69 8.07 3.97
CA GLY A 45 3.08 8.05 4.43
C GLY A 45 3.50 9.27 5.24
N ASP A 46 2.78 10.38 5.13
CA ASP A 46 3.16 11.69 5.68
C ASP A 46 2.02 12.42 6.39
N ASP A 47 0.92 11.73 6.69
CA ASP A 47 -0.28 12.29 7.30
C ASP A 47 -0.93 13.42 6.46
N VAL A 48 -0.98 13.27 5.13
CA VAL A 48 -1.49 14.30 4.20
C VAL A 48 -0.71 15.63 4.30
N GLY A 49 0.58 15.56 4.65
CA GLY A 49 1.42 16.74 4.82
C GLY A 49 1.78 17.45 3.50
N GLY A 50 2.00 16.70 2.43
CA GLY A 50 2.47 17.21 1.14
C GLY A 50 3.89 17.79 1.21
N PHE A 51 4.39 18.24 0.07
CA PHE A 51 5.74 18.78 -0.11
C PHE A 51 5.78 20.18 -0.74
N GLU A 52 4.66 20.70 -1.25
CA GLU A 52 4.57 22.07 -1.78
C GLU A 52 4.51 23.15 -0.69
N SER A 53 3.96 22.82 0.48
CA SER A 53 3.79 23.73 1.62
C SER A 53 4.01 22.98 2.93
N ALA A 54 5.27 22.59 3.19
CA ALA A 54 5.63 21.86 4.39
C ALA A 54 5.12 22.60 5.65
N GLY A 55 4.08 22.05 6.30
CA GLY A 55 3.50 22.60 7.53
C GLY A 55 2.17 23.34 7.40
N SER A 56 1.51 23.32 6.22
CA SER A 56 0.10 23.76 6.15
C SER A 56 -0.79 22.81 6.99
N THR A 57 -1.66 23.37 7.82
CA THR A 57 -2.66 22.60 8.56
C THR A 57 -3.61 21.90 7.60
N LEU A 58 -3.91 20.62 7.85
CA LEU A 58 -5.04 19.95 7.21
C LEU A 58 -6.31 20.76 7.44
N ASP A 59 -7.06 20.97 6.37
CA ASP A 59 -8.36 21.64 6.37
C ASP A 59 -9.35 20.82 5.51
N GLY A 60 -10.58 21.31 5.33
CA GLY A 60 -11.60 20.67 4.50
C GLY A 60 -12.35 19.54 5.22
N GLY A 61 -12.33 19.53 6.55
CA GLY A 61 -12.97 18.49 7.37
C GLY A 61 -12.19 17.17 7.42
N LEU A 62 -10.97 17.14 6.88
CA LEU A 62 -10.06 16.01 6.98
C LEU A 62 -9.29 16.07 8.30
N ALA A 63 -9.09 14.92 8.93
CA ALA A 63 -8.31 14.80 10.16
C ALA A 63 -7.39 13.60 10.08
N VAL A 64 -6.15 13.78 10.52
CA VAL A 64 -5.24 12.69 10.88
C VAL A 64 -5.11 12.67 12.39
N THR A 65 -5.23 11.49 12.99
CA THR A 65 -5.26 11.32 14.44
C THR A 65 -4.13 10.43 14.92
N GLY A 66 -3.59 10.72 16.10
CA GLY A 66 -2.43 10.02 16.66
C GLY A 66 -1.12 10.74 16.31
N ASN A 67 -0.07 10.45 17.08
CA ASN A 67 1.26 11.06 16.92
C ASN A 67 2.33 9.96 16.85
N PHE A 68 2.09 8.96 15.98
CA PHE A 68 3.03 7.86 15.81
C PHE A 68 4.30 8.39 15.11
N PRO A 69 5.51 8.12 15.64
CA PRO A 69 6.73 8.67 15.08
C PRO A 69 7.09 8.02 13.74
N GLY A 70 7.84 8.73 12.91
CA GLY A 70 8.47 8.18 11.71
C GLY A 70 7.76 8.45 10.38
N LYS A 71 6.79 9.36 10.34
CA LYS A 71 6.19 9.80 9.06
C LYS A 71 7.23 10.41 8.12
N ALA A 72 7.03 10.23 6.82
CA ALA A 72 7.87 10.83 5.79
C ALA A 72 7.82 12.36 5.84
N ARG A 73 8.98 13.00 5.67
CA ARG A 73 9.18 14.46 5.67
C ARG A 73 9.77 14.97 4.36
N SER A 74 10.03 14.06 3.43
CA SER A 74 10.51 14.38 2.09
C SER A 74 10.01 13.36 1.08
N VAL A 75 10.05 13.72 -0.21
CA VAL A 75 9.70 12.82 -1.32
C VAL A 75 10.56 11.55 -1.29
N SER A 76 11.84 11.67 -0.94
CA SER A 76 12.77 10.53 -0.84
C SER A 76 12.39 9.57 0.28
N GLU A 77 12.02 10.07 1.46
CA GLU A 77 11.52 9.24 2.56
C GLU A 77 10.21 8.54 2.16
N LEU A 78 9.27 9.28 1.55
CA LEU A 78 7.99 8.70 1.13
C LEU A 78 8.14 7.59 0.09
N ARG A 79 9.07 7.74 -0.87
CA ARG A 79 9.38 6.69 -1.84
C ARG A 79 9.92 5.43 -1.15
N GLN A 80 10.81 5.57 -0.17
CA GLN A 80 11.35 4.44 0.58
C GLN A 80 10.27 3.72 1.39
N ASP A 81 9.35 4.46 2.00
CA ASP A 81 8.22 3.89 2.74
C ASP A 81 7.27 3.13 1.80
N VAL A 82 6.98 3.68 0.62
CA VAL A 82 6.18 3.02 -0.42
C VAL A 82 6.87 1.76 -0.93
N ASP A 83 8.18 1.81 -1.22
CA ASP A 83 8.94 0.64 -1.66
C ASP A 83 8.92 -0.46 -0.59
N LYS A 84 9.05 -0.09 0.68
CA LYS A 84 8.98 -1.04 1.79
C LYS A 84 7.58 -1.67 1.91
N ALA A 85 6.53 -0.88 1.77
CA ALA A 85 5.16 -1.39 1.77
C ALA A 85 4.93 -2.35 0.59
N LEU A 86 5.34 -1.97 -0.62
CA LEU A 86 5.20 -2.78 -1.82
C LEU A 86 6.04 -4.07 -1.76
N SER A 87 7.16 -4.09 -1.03
CA SER A 87 7.94 -5.32 -0.81
C SER A 87 7.19 -6.36 0.05
N LEU A 88 6.15 -5.95 0.77
CA LEU A 88 5.36 -6.79 1.68
C LEU A 88 3.96 -7.11 1.13
N ILE A 89 3.53 -6.43 0.07
CA ILE A 89 2.21 -6.60 -0.53
C ILE A 89 2.37 -7.40 -1.84
N PRO A 90 1.73 -8.57 -1.99
CA PRO A 90 1.89 -9.39 -3.18
C PRO A 90 1.18 -8.80 -4.39
N GLY A 91 1.84 -8.87 -5.54
CA GLY A 91 1.29 -8.42 -6.83
C GLY A 91 1.96 -7.14 -7.33
N LYS A 92 1.38 -6.56 -8.39
CA LYS A 92 1.82 -5.29 -8.96
C LYS A 92 0.71 -4.26 -8.77
N HIS A 93 1.07 -3.13 -8.18
CA HIS A 93 0.11 -2.13 -7.72
C HIS A 93 0.43 -0.74 -8.27
N ARG A 94 -0.44 0.20 -7.98
CA ARG A 94 -0.35 1.59 -8.41
C ARG A 94 -0.20 2.49 -7.21
N LEU A 95 0.38 3.66 -7.42
CA LEU A 95 0.40 4.75 -6.46
C LEU A 95 -0.56 5.84 -6.94
N ASN A 96 -1.48 6.27 -6.07
CA ASN A 96 -2.37 7.40 -6.29
C ASN A 96 -1.72 8.65 -5.70
N LEU A 97 -1.38 9.60 -6.56
CA LEU A 97 -0.70 10.85 -6.19
C LEU A 97 -1.69 11.99 -6.09
N HIS A 98 -1.50 12.85 -5.08
CA HIS A 98 -2.16 14.14 -4.99
C HIS A 98 -1.22 15.25 -5.48
N ALA A 99 -1.74 16.36 -6.01
CA ALA A 99 -0.93 17.45 -6.55
C ALA A 99 0.09 18.01 -5.53
N ILE A 100 -0.31 18.08 -4.26
CA ILE A 100 0.53 18.53 -3.12
C ILE A 100 1.82 17.74 -2.91
N TYR A 101 2.03 16.63 -3.60
CA TYR A 101 3.25 15.81 -3.55
C TYR A 101 4.25 16.18 -4.66
N LEU A 102 4.07 17.33 -5.32
CA LEU A 102 4.98 17.82 -6.35
C LEU A 102 6.42 17.91 -5.83
N GLU A 103 7.35 17.36 -6.61
CA GLU A 103 8.79 17.52 -6.42
C GLU A 103 9.29 18.47 -7.52
N ASN A 104 9.50 19.74 -7.20
CA ASN A 104 9.94 20.77 -8.16
C ASN A 104 11.21 21.50 -7.72
N ASP A 105 12.11 20.82 -7.00
CA ASP A 105 13.39 21.38 -6.53
C ASP A 105 13.25 22.74 -5.80
N GLY A 106 12.14 22.94 -5.09
CA GLY A 106 11.85 24.17 -4.34
C GLY A 106 11.35 25.35 -5.20
N LYS A 107 11.09 25.15 -6.49
CA LYS A 107 10.45 26.17 -7.33
C LYS A 107 8.93 26.12 -7.11
N GLN A 108 8.36 27.23 -6.69
CA GLN A 108 6.91 27.38 -6.65
C GLN A 108 6.36 27.38 -8.08
N VAL A 109 5.25 26.69 -8.29
CA VAL A 109 4.47 26.72 -9.52
C VAL A 109 3.18 27.45 -9.19
N ASP A 110 2.86 28.49 -9.96
CA ASP A 110 1.60 29.24 -9.86
C ASP A 110 0.41 28.43 -10.42
#